data_AF-A0A7G2K0J2-F1
#
_entry.id   AF-A0A7G2K0J2-F1
#
_cell.length_a   1.000
_cell.length_b   1.000
_cell.length_c   1.000
_cell.angle_alpha   90.00
_cell.angle_beta   90.00
_cell.angle_gamma   90.00
#
_symmetry.space_group_name_H-M   'P 1'
#
loop_
_entity.id
_entity.type
_entity.pdbx_description
1 polymer ?
#
loop_
_entity_poly.entity_id
_entity_poly.type
_entity_poly.pdbx_seq_one_letter_code
_entity_poly.pdbx_strand_id
1 'polypeptide(L)'
;MFDLGFIRDIRYLLRKCPAPQARLTMLFSATLSYKVRELAFEDMNDPEYIEIEPEQKTGHRIKEELFYPSNQDKMALLLTLMEDEWPERCIVFANTKHRCEEIWGYLAADGHRVGLLTGDVAQKKRLSLLKQ
;
A
#
# COMPACT_ATOMS: atom_id res chain seq x y z
N MET A 1 2.96 11.84 -0.42
CA MET A 1 3.72 13.11 -0.58
C MET A 1 3.22 14.18 0.39
N PHE A 2 1.92 14.48 0.39
CA PHE A 2 1.33 15.45 1.33
C PHE A 2 1.27 14.98 2.78
N ASP A 3 0.89 13.72 3.01
CA ASP A 3 0.85 13.14 4.37
C ASP A 3 2.24 12.80 4.94
N LEU A 4 3.28 12.79 4.08
CA LEU A 4 4.67 12.57 4.46
C LEU A 4 5.37 13.87 4.96
N GLY A 5 4.64 14.98 5.05
CA GLY A 5 5.16 16.25 5.57
C GLY A 5 5.77 17.19 4.52
N PHE A 6 5.81 16.81 3.24
CA PHE A 6 6.41 17.61 2.16
C PHE A 6 5.59 18.84 1.73
N ILE A 7 4.48 19.15 2.41
CA ILE A 7 3.64 20.31 2.08
C ILE A 7 4.42 21.62 2.08
N ARG A 8 5.39 21.78 2.98
CA ARG A 8 6.25 22.97 3.06
C ARG A 8 7.15 23.09 1.83
N ASP A 9 7.77 21.99 1.42
CA ASP A 9 8.67 21.95 0.27
C ASP A 9 7.92 22.18 -1.05
N ILE A 10 6.71 21.62 -1.16
CA ILE A 10 5.83 21.83 -2.31
C ILE A 10 5.43 23.30 -2.41
N ARG A 11 4.99 23.93 -1.31
CA ARG A 11 4.69 25.37 -1.28
C ARG A 11 5.91 26.22 -1.61
N TYR A 12 7.10 25.84 -1.14
CA TYR A 12 8.34 26.52 -1.49
C TYR A 12 8.59 26.49 -3.01
N LEU A 13 8.41 25.33 -3.64
CA LEU A 13 8.60 25.17 -5.08
C LEU A 13 7.55 25.93 -5.89
N LEU A 14 6.27 25.87 -5.49
CA LEU A 14 5.18 26.55 -6.19
C LEU A 14 5.32 28.08 -6.18
N ARG A 15 5.90 28.66 -5.12
CA ARG A 15 6.27 30.09 -5.04
C ARG A 15 7.38 30.50 -6.00
N LYS A 16 8.16 29.55 -6.51
CA LYS A 16 9.21 29.79 -7.51
C LYS A 16 8.72 29.58 -8.95
N CYS A 17 7.53 29.01 -9.13
CA CYS A 17 6.91 28.84 -10.43
C CYS A 17 6.16 30.13 -10.87
N PRO A 18 5.91 30.32 -12.17
CA PRO A 18 5.05 31.40 -12.68
C PRO A 18 3.68 31.39 -11.98
N ALA A 19 3.06 32.56 -11.79
CA ALA A 19 1.79 32.66 -11.07
C ALA A 19 0.72 31.68 -11.62
N PRO A 20 -0.24 31.22 -10.79
CA PRO A 20 -1.27 30.25 -11.21
C PRO A 20 -2.01 30.63 -12.50
N GLN A 21 -2.18 31.93 -12.78
CA GLN A 21 -2.84 32.42 -13.99
C GLN A 21 -2.00 32.24 -15.27
N ALA A 22 -0.70 32.01 -15.14
CA ALA A 22 0.27 31.87 -16.23
C ALA A 22 0.79 30.43 -16.39
N ARG A 23 0.22 29.47 -15.64
CA ARG A 23 0.60 28.04 -15.70
C ARG A 23 -0.63 27.15 -15.62
N LEU A 24 -0.56 25.97 -16.25
CA LEU A 24 -1.52 24.90 -16.01
C LEU A 24 -0.94 23.95 -14.96
N THR A 25 -1.64 23.79 -13.84
CA THR A 25 -1.31 22.81 -12.79
C THR A 25 -2.30 21.66 -12.87
N MET A 26 -1.83 20.42 -12.73
CA MET A 26 -2.69 19.24 -12.54
C MET A 26 -2.30 18.55 -11.24
N LEU A 27 -3.26 18.33 -10.36
CA LEU A 27 -3.06 17.69 -9.06
C LEU A 27 -3.76 16.33 -9.06
N PHE A 28 -2.97 15.26 -8.92
CA PHE A 28 -3.49 13.90 -8.80
C PHE A 28 -3.31 13.42 -7.37
N SER A 29 -4.40 13.00 -6.74
CA SER A 29 -4.36 12.40 -5.40
C SER A 29 -5.34 11.24 -5.31
N ALA A 30 -4.90 10.15 -4.68
CA ALA A 30 -5.78 9.04 -4.33
C ALA A 30 -6.73 9.39 -3.19
N THR A 31 -6.40 10.39 -2.38
CA THR A 31 -7.22 10.88 -1.26
C THR A 31 -7.28 12.42 -1.27
N LEU A 32 -8.48 12.98 -1.15
CA LEU A 32 -8.68 14.44 -1.10
C LEU A 32 -8.76 14.92 0.35
N SER A 33 -7.65 14.82 1.10
CA SER A 33 -7.58 15.37 2.45
C SER A 33 -7.67 16.91 2.43
N TYR A 34 -8.05 17.52 3.55
CA TYR A 34 -8.21 18.98 3.66
C TYR A 34 -6.96 19.75 3.19
N LYS A 35 -5.76 19.27 3.54
CA LYS A 35 -4.48 19.90 3.14
C LYS A 35 -4.25 19.88 1.63
N VAL A 36 -4.69 18.82 0.96
CA VAL A 36 -4.56 18.69 -0.50
C VAL A 36 -5.52 19.66 -1.19
N ARG A 37 -6.75 19.79 -0.67
CA ARG A 37 -7.74 20.75 -1.18
C ARG A 37 -7.30 22.20 -0.97
N GLU A 38 -6.74 22.51 0.21
CA GLU A 38 -6.18 23.83 0.50
C GLU A 38 -5.09 24.21 -0.51
N LEU A 39 -4.17 23.30 -0.81
CA LEU A 39 -3.13 23.56 -1.80
C LEU A 39 -3.71 23.78 -3.21
N ALA A 40 -4.67 22.95 -3.62
CA ALA A 40 -5.32 23.12 -4.92
C ALA A 40 -5.96 24.51 -5.04
N PHE A 41 -6.61 24.98 -3.97
CA PHE A 41 -7.22 26.30 -3.94
C PHE A 41 -6.21 27.46 -3.95
N GLU A 42 -5.09 27.33 -3.23
CA GLU A 42 -4.07 28.37 -3.14
C GLU A 42 -3.22 28.50 -4.42
N ASP A 43 -2.88 27.39 -5.07
CA ASP A 43 -1.81 27.33 -6.08
C ASP A 43 -2.30 26.97 -7.49
N MET A 44 -3.61 26.85 -7.69
CA MET A 44 -4.24 26.61 -9.00
C MET A 44 -5.18 27.76 -9.36
N ASN A 45 -5.39 27.97 -10.66
CA ASN A 45 -6.31 28.97 -11.18
C ASN A 45 -7.66 28.30 -11.48
N ASP A 46 -8.66 28.55 -10.65
CA ASP A 46 -10.03 28.01 -10.76
C ASP A 46 -10.07 26.49 -11.07
N PRO A 47 -9.61 25.64 -10.12
CA PRO A 47 -9.44 24.22 -10.38
C PRO A 47 -10.79 23.48 -10.51
N GLU A 48 -10.95 22.75 -11.62
CA GLU A 48 -12.04 21.79 -11.75
C GLU A 48 -11.74 20.50 -10.99
N TYR A 49 -12.70 20.05 -10.17
CA TYR A 49 -12.58 18.80 -9.41
C TYR A 49 -13.15 17.65 -10.21
N ILE A 50 -12.28 16.72 -10.60
CA ILE A 50 -12.67 15.46 -11.24
C ILE A 50 -12.50 14.35 -10.19
N GLU A 51 -13.62 13.94 -9.59
CA GLU A 51 -13.67 12.79 -8.69
C GLU A 51 -14.24 11.59 -9.45
N ILE A 52 -13.40 10.57 -9.62
CA ILE A 52 -13.83 9.29 -10.17
C ILE A 52 -14.25 8.43 -8.98
N GLU A 53 -15.55 8.44 -8.65
CA GLU A 53 -16.07 7.44 -7.73
C GLU A 53 -15.90 6.06 -8.38
N PRO A 54 -15.29 5.08 -7.69
CA PRO A 54 -15.29 3.72 -8.21
C PRO A 54 -16.75 3.24 -8.26
N GLU A 55 -17.20 2.74 -9.42
CA GLU A 55 -18.57 2.19 -9.64
C GLU A 55 -19.00 1.16 -8.58
N GLN A 56 -18.03 0.56 -7.90
CA GLN A 56 -18.22 -0.25 -6.71
C GLN A 56 -17.23 0.22 -5.65
N LYS A 57 -17.71 0.62 -4.48
CA LYS A 57 -16.85 0.61 -3.28
C LYS A 57 -16.41 -0.84 -3.07
N THR A 58 -15.18 -1.15 -3.45
CA THR A 58 -14.55 -2.49 -3.36
C THR A 58 -14.65 -3.13 -1.96
N GLY A 59 -15.05 -2.39 -0.94
CA GLY A 59 -15.24 -2.86 0.43
C GLY A 59 -16.38 -3.86 0.66
N HIS A 60 -17.39 -4.00 -0.21
CA HIS A 60 -18.47 -4.97 0.05
C HIS A 60 -18.16 -6.42 -0.35
N ARG A 61 -17.06 -6.68 -1.07
CA ARG A 61 -16.67 -8.06 -1.47
C ARG A 61 -15.51 -8.63 -0.66
N ILE A 62 -14.95 -7.86 0.29
CA ILE A 62 -13.85 -8.31 1.11
C ILE A 62 -14.43 -8.79 2.44
N LYS A 63 -14.27 -10.08 2.74
CA LYS A 63 -14.54 -10.63 4.06
C LYS A 63 -13.32 -10.34 4.93
N GLU A 64 -13.52 -9.62 6.02
CA GLU A 64 -12.46 -9.29 6.97
C GLU A 64 -12.71 -10.03 8.29
N GLU A 65 -11.68 -10.69 8.80
CA GLU A 65 -11.72 -11.43 10.06
C GLU A 65 -10.58 -10.99 10.97
N LEU A 66 -10.84 -10.99 12.28
CA LEU A 66 -9.87 -10.58 13.29
C LEU A 66 -9.71 -11.67 14.34
N PHE A 67 -8.46 -12.06 14.57
CA PHE A 67 -8.07 -13.03 15.59
C PHE A 67 -7.23 -12.34 16.67
N TYR A 68 -7.34 -12.82 17.92
CA TYR A 68 -6.59 -12.31 19.07
C TYR A 68 -5.61 -13.35 19.65
N PRO A 69 -4.61 -13.84 18.88
CA PRO A 69 -3.63 -14.78 19.38
C PRO A 69 -2.57 -14.09 20.24
N SER A 70 -1.93 -14.83 21.14
CA SER A 70 -0.66 -14.40 21.74
C SER A 70 0.42 -14.36 20.66
N ASN A 71 1.55 -13.68 20.93
CA ASN A 71 2.66 -13.65 19.96
C ASN A 71 3.24 -15.04 19.66
N GLN A 72 3.15 -15.98 20.61
CA GLN A 72 3.65 -17.35 20.45
C GLN A 72 2.70 -18.17 19.57
N ASP A 73 1.40 -17.90 19.65
CA ASP A 73 0.37 -18.68 18.94
C ASP A 73 0.12 -18.19 17.50
N LYS A 74 0.62 -17.00 17.13
CA LYS A 74 0.43 -16.42 15.79
C LYS A 74 0.86 -17.35 14.66
N MET A 75 1.97 -18.06 14.82
CA MET A 75 2.48 -18.95 13.77
C MET A 75 1.61 -20.20 13.64
N ALA A 76 1.23 -20.81 14.76
CA ALA A 76 0.35 -21.98 14.75
C ALA A 76 -1.01 -21.63 14.12
N LEU A 77 -1.58 -20.47 14.50
CA LEU A 77 -2.80 -19.97 13.89
C LEU A 77 -2.66 -19.79 12.37
N LEU A 78 -1.55 -19.20 11.91
CA LEU A 78 -1.32 -19.02 10.47
C LEU A 78 -1.29 -20.36 9.74
N LEU A 79 -0.59 -21.37 10.27
CA LEU A 79 -0.53 -22.70 9.65
C LEU A 79 -1.93 -23.33 9.58
N THR A 80 -2.70 -23.28 10.67
CA THR A 80 -4.08 -23.78 10.68
C THR A 80 -4.96 -23.07 9.65
N LEU A 81 -4.82 -21.75 9.49
CA LEU A 81 -5.55 -21.00 8.47
C LEU A 81 -5.14 -21.39 7.05
N MET A 82 -3.85 -21.67 6.81
CA MET A 82 -3.38 -22.13 5.50
C MET A 82 -3.90 -23.53 5.15
N GLU A 83 -4.06 -24.40 6.15
CA GLU A 83 -4.66 -25.74 5.97
C GLU A 83 -6.16 -25.67 5.70
N ASP A 84 -6.89 -24.84 6.46
CA ASP A 84 -8.36 -24.73 6.37
C ASP A 84 -8.82 -24.04 5.08
N GLU A 85 -8.20 -22.91 4.73
CA GLU A 85 -8.55 -22.14 3.53
C GLU A 85 -7.93 -22.71 2.25
N TRP A 86 -6.80 -23.44 2.36
CA TRP A 86 -5.99 -23.98 1.27
C TRP A 86 -5.93 -23.07 0.02
N PRO A 87 -5.47 -21.81 0.16
CA PRO A 87 -5.60 -20.82 -0.89
C PRO A 87 -4.69 -21.13 -2.09
N GLU A 88 -5.21 -21.01 -3.31
CA GLU A 88 -4.39 -21.14 -4.52
C GLU A 88 -3.28 -20.07 -4.58
N ARG A 89 -3.60 -18.84 -4.12
CA ARG A 89 -2.67 -17.72 -4.01
C ARG A 89 -3.03 -16.85 -2.81
N CYS A 90 -2.07 -16.62 -1.93
CA CYS A 90 -2.23 -15.74 -0.77
C CYS A 90 -0.99 -14.85 -0.59
N ILE A 91 -1.17 -13.72 0.10
CA ILE A 91 -0.07 -12.84 0.50
C ILE A 91 -0.14 -12.66 2.01
N VAL A 92 0.95 -12.99 2.70
CA VAL A 92 1.10 -12.78 4.15
C VAL A 92 2.00 -11.56 4.37
N PHE A 93 1.47 -10.55 5.04
CA PHE A 93 2.23 -9.35 5.40
C PHE A 93 2.76 -9.45 6.83
N ALA A 94 4.00 -8.99 7.05
CA ALA A 94 4.57 -8.84 8.37
C ALA A 94 5.37 -7.53 8.48
N ASN A 95 5.49 -7.01 9.70
CA ASN A 95 6.01 -5.66 9.94
C ASN A 95 7.51 -5.52 9.67
N THR A 96 8.30 -6.60 9.75
CA THR A 96 9.76 -6.53 9.59
C THR A 96 10.26 -7.62 8.67
N LYS A 97 11.37 -7.34 7.97
CA LYS A 97 12.06 -8.31 7.11
C LYS A 97 12.36 -9.62 7.83
N HIS A 98 12.89 -9.55 9.06
CA HIS A 98 13.21 -10.73 9.86
C HIS A 98 11.97 -11.59 10.15
N ARG A 99 10.81 -10.96 10.42
CA ARG A 99 9.56 -11.71 10.60
C ARG A 99 9.11 -12.38 9.31
N CYS A 100 9.26 -11.72 8.17
CA CYS A 100 8.96 -12.35 6.87
C CYS A 100 9.86 -13.58 6.62
N GLU A 101 11.15 -13.51 6.96
CA GLU A 101 12.09 -14.64 6.82
C GLU A 101 11.72 -15.81 7.76
N GLU A 102 11.34 -15.53 9.00
CA GLU A 102 10.84 -16.55 9.94
C GLU A 102 9.59 -17.24 9.38
N ILE A 103 8.56 -16.47 9.01
CA ILE A 103 7.29 -17.00 8.46
C ILE A 103 7.54 -17.85 7.21
N TRP A 104 8.38 -17.36 6.30
CA TRP A 104 8.77 -18.11 5.11
C TRP A 104 9.44 -19.45 5.48
N GLY A 105 10.33 -19.45 6.49
CA GLY A 105 10.99 -20.65 6.98
C GLY A 105 10.02 -21.70 7.50
N TYR A 106 9.03 -21.30 8.32
CA TYR A 106 8.00 -22.20 8.83
C TYR A 106 7.16 -22.79 7.69
N LEU A 107 6.64 -21.95 6.79
CA LEU A 107 5.79 -22.40 5.69
C LEU A 107 6.55 -23.29 4.69
N ALA A 108 7.82 -22.99 4.43
CA ALA A 108 8.66 -23.82 3.57
C ALA A 108 8.99 -25.17 4.22
N ALA A 109 9.22 -25.20 5.53
CA ALA A 109 9.45 -26.44 6.28
C ALA A 109 8.21 -27.34 6.32
N ASP A 110 7.03 -26.73 6.33
CA ASP A 110 5.73 -27.41 6.25
C ASP A 110 5.35 -27.87 4.82
N GLY A 111 6.18 -27.52 3.83
CA GLY A 111 6.03 -27.99 2.44
C GLY A 111 5.18 -27.09 1.55
N HIS A 112 4.75 -25.92 2.03
CA HIS A 112 4.03 -24.97 1.19
C HIS A 112 4.92 -24.35 0.11
N ARG A 113 4.34 -24.08 -1.06
CA ARG A 113 5.01 -23.36 -2.15
C ARG A 113 5.02 -21.86 -1.86
N VAL A 114 6.05 -21.39 -1.17
CA VAL A 114 6.14 -20.00 -0.71
C VAL A 114 7.36 -19.25 -1.25
N GLY A 115 7.13 -18.00 -1.65
CA GLY A 115 8.16 -17.05 -2.05
C GLY A 115 8.32 -15.92 -1.02
N LEU A 116 9.55 -15.45 -0.82
CA LEU A 116 9.84 -14.31 0.04
C LEU A 116 10.01 -13.03 -0.79
N LEU A 117 9.20 -12.01 -0.51
CA LEU A 117 9.28 -10.69 -1.14
C LEU A 117 9.77 -9.66 -0.12
N THR A 118 11.09 -9.44 -0.07
CA THR A 118 11.73 -8.41 0.77
C THR A 118 12.51 -7.40 -0.07
N GLY A 119 12.80 -6.23 0.50
CA GLY A 119 13.52 -5.14 -0.19
C GLY A 119 14.88 -5.55 -0.75
N ASP A 120 15.55 -6.51 -0.12
CA ASP A 120 16.88 -6.98 -0.49
C ASP A 120 16.87 -8.02 -1.63
N VAL A 121 15.69 -8.54 -2.00
CA VAL A 121 15.57 -9.43 -3.15
C VAL A 121 15.77 -8.60 -4.42
N ALA A 122 16.73 -9.00 -5.25
CA ALA A 122 16.95 -8.35 -6.55
C ALA A 122 15.66 -8.35 -7.38
N GLN A 123 15.37 -7.25 -8.08
CA GLN A 123 14.10 -7.06 -8.78
C GLN A 123 13.78 -8.16 -9.81
N LYS A 124 14.80 -8.68 -10.50
CA LYS A 124 14.66 -9.84 -11.41
C LYS A 124 14.14 -11.08 -10.68
N LYS A 125 14.62 -11.34 -9.47
CA LYS A 125 14.19 -12.47 -8.62
C LYS A 125 12.78 -12.24 -8.07
N ARG A 126 12.41 -11.01 -7.70
CA ARG A 126 11.02 -10.67 -7.29
C ARG A 126 10.01 -10.98 -8.39
N LEU A 127 10.30 -10.56 -9.63
CA LEU A 127 9.41 -10.82 -10.78
C LEU A 127 9.26 -12.30 -11.09
N SER A 128 10.30 -13.11 -10.87
CA SER A 128 10.22 -14.56 -11.04
C SER A 128 9.33 -15.22 -9.99
N LEU A 129 9.34 -14.74 -8.74
CA LEU A 129 8.51 -15.29 -7.67
C LEU A 129 7.02 -15.04 -7.90
N LEU A 130 6.67 -13.92 -8.53
CA LEU A 130 5.26 -13.59 -8.86
C LEU A 130 4.67 -14.42 -10.03
N LYS A 131 5.49 -15.21 -10.73
CA LYS A 131 5.05 -16.08 -11.83
C LYS A 131 4.74 -17.51 -11.38
N GLN A 132 5.11 -17.86 -10.14
CA GLN A 132 4.82 -19.17 -9.55
C GLN A 132 3.38 -19.25 -9.07
#